data_AF-A0A919JKS5-F1
#
_entry.id   AF-A0A919JKS5-F1
#
_cell.length_a   1.000
_cell.length_b   1.000
_cell.length_c   1.000
_cell.angle_alpha   90.00
_cell.angle_beta   90.00
_cell.angle_gamma   90.00
#
_symmetry.space_group_name_H-M   'P 1'
#
loop_
_entity.id
_entity.type
_entity.pdbx_description
1 polymer ?
#
loop_
_entity_poly.entity_id
_entity_poly.type
_entity_poly.pdbx_seq_one_letter_code
_entity_poly.pdbx_strand_id
1 'polypeptide(L)'
;MPTVLAAALLILVGTATFWAGRLSGAEPKPAPDRGYDTGHADGLREGRAEQATLNLPATDKAIFESGYAAGATDVFTGYDGGWDQNAPYIIVLAPGGPAATYRIASRTRLERGVNYYLCPDGHKLCQRPH
;
A
#
# COMPACT_ATOMS: atom_id res chain seq x y z
N MET A 1 11.40 51.43 29.65
CA MET A 1 12.48 50.42 29.48
C MET A 1 12.13 49.00 29.95
N PRO A 2 11.43 48.73 31.08
CA PRO A 2 11.21 47.34 31.51
C PRO A 2 10.23 46.54 30.64
N THR A 3 9.30 47.22 29.96
CA THR A 3 8.29 46.58 29.08
C THR A 3 8.87 46.01 27.79
N VAL A 4 9.90 46.67 27.23
CA VAL A 4 10.56 46.20 25.99
C VAL A 4 11.41 44.96 26.26
N LEU A 5 12.07 44.89 27.43
CA LEU A 5 12.82 43.71 27.85
C LEU A 5 11.91 42.50 28.08
N ALA A 6 10.75 42.70 28.72
CA ALA A 6 9.78 41.63 28.95
C ALA A 6 9.22 41.05 27.64
N ALA A 7 8.92 41.91 26.67
CA ALA A 7 8.45 41.47 25.34
C ALA A 7 9.52 40.69 24.58
N ALA A 8 10.78 41.13 24.61
CA ALA A 8 11.89 40.43 23.97
C ALA A 8 12.11 39.03 24.58
N LEU A 9 11.97 38.91 25.90
CA LEU A 9 12.13 37.62 26.59
C LEU A 9 11.05 36.61 26.17
N LEU A 10 9.80 37.06 26.05
CA LEU A 10 8.69 36.19 25.62
C LEU A 10 8.87 35.68 24.18
N ILE A 11 9.38 36.52 23.28
CA ILE A 11 9.67 36.14 21.90
C ILE A 11 10.80 35.10 21.86
N LEU A 12 11.85 35.26 22.67
CA LEU A 12 12.95 34.30 22.76
C LEU A 12 12.49 32.95 23.31
N VAL A 13 11.63 32.95 24.33
CA VAL A 13 11.08 31.70 24.89
C VAL A 13 10.16 31.02 23.88
N GLY A 14 9.28 31.76 23.20
CA GLY A 14 8.38 31.19 22.19
C GLY A 14 9.10 30.62 20.96
N THR A 15 10.19 31.28 20.52
CA THR A 15 11.01 30.78 19.41
C THR A 15 11.81 29.55 19.80
N ALA A 16 12.37 29.51 21.02
CA ALA A 16 13.08 28.35 21.54
C ALA A 16 12.16 27.12 21.67
N THR A 17 10.94 27.28 22.19
CA THR A 17 9.99 26.17 22.33
C THR A 17 9.45 25.67 21.00
N PHE A 18 9.21 26.57 20.04
CA PHE A 18 8.81 26.20 18.67
C PHE A 18 9.89 25.36 17.96
N TRP A 19 11.15 25.79 18.03
CA TRP A 19 12.26 25.04 17.43
C TRP A 19 12.54 23.74 18.16
N ALA A 20 12.45 23.72 19.50
CA ALA A 20 12.58 22.49 20.27
C ALA A 20 11.51 21.46 19.88
N GLY A 21 10.25 21.87 19.75
CA GLY A 21 9.15 20.99 19.29
C GLY A 21 9.34 20.48 17.86
N ARG A 22 9.90 21.31 16.97
CA ARG A 22 10.18 20.91 15.60
C ARG A 22 11.33 19.92 15.47
N LEU A 23 12.32 20.00 16.35
CA LEU A 23 13.45 19.08 16.40
C LEU A 23 13.10 17.77 17.10
N SER A 24 12.19 17.79 18.08
CA SER A 24 11.73 16.59 18.79
C SER A 24 10.58 15.86 18.09
N GLY A 25 9.88 16.51 17.16
CA GLY A 25 8.79 15.92 16.35
C GLY A 25 9.22 15.18 15.09
N ALA A 26 10.53 14.93 14.88
CA ALA A 26 11.00 14.08 13.79
C ALA A 26 10.68 12.61 14.13
N GLU A 27 9.43 12.19 13.90
CA GLU A 27 9.09 10.78 13.83
C GLU A 27 10.03 10.09 12.83
N PRO A 28 10.62 8.93 13.18
CA PRO A 28 11.31 8.10 12.21
C PRO A 28 10.34 7.81 11.06
N LYS A 29 10.69 8.23 9.83
CA LYS A 29 9.95 7.76 8.65
C LYS A 29 9.92 6.24 8.71
N PRO A 30 8.76 5.58 8.55
CA PRO A 30 8.71 4.13 8.50
C PRO A 30 9.70 3.67 7.44
N ALA A 31 10.50 2.65 7.79
CA ALA A 31 11.45 2.07 6.85
C ALA A 31 10.71 1.69 5.56
N PRO A 32 11.29 1.91 4.37
CA PRO A 32 10.68 1.48 3.12
C PRO A 32 10.36 -0.02 3.24
N ASP A 33 9.09 -0.35 3.01
CA ASP A 33 8.61 -1.72 3.07
C ASP A 33 9.33 -2.52 1.98
N ARG A 34 10.27 -3.39 2.37
CA ARG A 34 11.06 -4.20 1.42
C ARG A 34 10.18 -5.02 0.48
N GLY A 35 8.96 -5.35 0.91
CA GLY A 35 7.97 -6.04 0.07
C GLY A 35 7.49 -5.16 -1.10
N TYR A 36 7.29 -3.87 -0.85
CA TYR A 36 6.86 -2.91 -1.87
C TYR A 36 7.93 -2.71 -2.95
N ASP A 37 9.17 -2.47 -2.54
CA ASP A 37 10.28 -2.20 -3.48
C ASP A 37 10.61 -3.42 -4.35
N THR A 38 10.56 -4.62 -3.76
CA THR A 38 10.79 -5.87 -4.49
C THR A 38 9.65 -6.14 -5.48
N GLY A 39 8.39 -6.00 -5.04
CA GLY A 39 7.23 -6.19 -5.91
C GLY A 39 7.16 -5.20 -7.07
N HIS A 40 7.54 -3.94 -6.84
CA HIS A 40 7.62 -2.92 -7.89
C HIS A 40 8.69 -3.27 -8.94
N ALA A 41 9.87 -3.71 -8.52
CA ALA A 41 10.95 -4.09 -9.44
C ALA A 41 10.59 -5.33 -10.29
N ASP A 42 9.95 -6.33 -9.68
CA ASP A 42 9.50 -7.53 -10.38
C ASP A 42 8.38 -7.23 -11.39
N GLY A 43 7.39 -6.40 -11.00
CA GLY A 43 6.31 -5.97 -11.89
C GLY A 43 6.81 -5.18 -13.11
N LEU A 44 7.82 -4.33 -12.94
CA LEU A 44 8.45 -3.62 -14.07
C LEU A 44 9.23 -4.56 -15.01
N ARG A 45 9.78 -5.66 -14.49
CA ARG A 45 10.51 -6.64 -15.30
C ARG A 45 9.55 -7.49 -16.12
N GLU A 46 8.50 -8.01 -15.49
CA GLU A 46 7.45 -8.78 -16.17
C GLU A 46 6.71 -7.93 -17.19
N GLY A 47 6.35 -6.70 -16.84
CA GLY A 47 5.70 -5.77 -17.76
C GLY A 47 6.52 -5.46 -19.01
N ARG A 48 7.85 -5.30 -18.87
CA ARG A 48 8.74 -5.13 -20.03
C ARG A 48 8.90 -6.40 -20.87
N ALA A 49 8.84 -7.57 -20.25
CA ALA A 49 8.86 -8.84 -20.97
C ALA A 49 7.57 -9.04 -21.79
N GLU A 50 6.42 -8.68 -21.23
CA GLU A 50 5.12 -8.76 -21.91
C GLU A 50 5.00 -7.75 -23.06
N GLN A 51 5.46 -6.50 -22.85
CA GLN A 51 5.57 -5.51 -23.94
C GLN A 51 6.39 -6.03 -25.11
N ALA A 52 7.51 -6.71 -24.84
CA ALA A 52 8.34 -7.30 -25.88
C ALA A 52 7.61 -8.41 -26.65
N THR A 53 6.78 -9.22 -25.99
CA THR A 53 5.97 -10.25 -26.68
C THR A 53 4.88 -9.67 -27.59
N LEU A 54 4.39 -8.46 -27.30
CA LEU A 54 3.36 -7.80 -28.10
C LEU A 54 3.93 -6.98 -29.28
N ASN A 55 5.25 -6.98 -29.50
CA ASN A 55 5.95 -6.15 -30.51
C ASN A 55 5.62 -4.65 -30.41
N LEU A 56 5.23 -4.18 -29.23
CA LEU A 56 4.97 -2.77 -28.99
C LEU A 56 6.31 -2.04 -28.75
N PRO A 57 6.50 -0.84 -29.31
CA PRO A 57 7.71 -0.09 -29.06
C PRO A 57 7.77 0.29 -27.57
N ALA A 58 8.95 0.13 -26.95
CA ALA A 58 9.17 0.43 -25.53
C ALA A 58 8.85 1.90 -25.14
N THR A 59 8.69 2.78 -26.13
CA THR A 59 8.26 4.17 -25.97
C THR A 59 6.77 4.33 -25.65
N ASP A 60 5.94 3.32 -25.89
CA ASP A 60 4.50 3.32 -25.57
C ASP A 60 4.24 3.00 -24.09
N LYS A 61 5.01 3.66 -23.22
CA LYS A 61 4.81 3.69 -21.77
C LYS A 61 3.36 4.04 -21.42
N ALA A 62 2.72 4.91 -22.20
CA ALA A 62 1.32 5.29 -21.99
C ALA A 62 0.34 4.12 -22.19
N ILE A 63 0.57 3.21 -23.15
CA ILE A 63 -0.28 2.02 -23.35
C ILE A 63 -0.02 1.01 -22.25
N PHE A 64 1.24 0.81 -21.84
CA PHE A 64 1.57 -0.03 -20.70
C PHE A 64 0.99 0.51 -19.39
N GLU A 65 1.12 1.80 -19.11
CA GLU A 65 0.55 2.45 -17.93
C GLU A 65 -0.98 2.43 -17.99
N SER A 66 -1.59 2.58 -19.16
CA SER A 66 -3.04 2.43 -19.32
C SER A 66 -3.49 1.00 -19.07
N GLY A 67 -2.77 -0.01 -19.56
CA GLY A 67 -3.07 -1.42 -19.32
C GLY A 67 -2.82 -1.83 -17.87
N TYR A 68 -1.72 -1.36 -17.28
CA TYR A 68 -1.40 -1.55 -15.88
C TYR A 68 -2.41 -0.82 -14.97
N ALA A 69 -2.84 0.39 -15.31
CA ALA A 69 -3.87 1.12 -14.56
C ALA A 69 -5.25 0.47 -14.72
N ALA A 70 -5.60 -0.03 -15.90
CA ALA A 70 -6.82 -0.79 -16.13
C ALA A 70 -6.79 -2.11 -15.34
N GLY A 71 -5.69 -2.86 -15.39
CA GLY A 71 -5.49 -4.10 -14.64
C GLY A 71 -5.42 -3.88 -13.13
N ALA A 72 -4.76 -2.81 -12.66
CA ALA A 72 -4.76 -2.39 -11.26
C ALA A 72 -6.11 -1.84 -10.81
N THR A 73 -6.97 -1.44 -11.73
CA THR A 73 -8.37 -1.16 -11.39
C THR A 73 -9.09 -2.50 -11.29
N ASP A 74 -9.07 -3.35 -12.32
CA ASP A 74 -9.81 -4.63 -12.39
C ASP A 74 -9.44 -5.65 -11.31
N VAL A 75 -8.16 -5.79 -10.96
CA VAL A 75 -7.69 -6.67 -9.86
C VAL A 75 -8.22 -6.18 -8.51
N PHE A 76 -8.49 -4.88 -8.38
CA PHE A 76 -9.02 -4.27 -7.17
C PHE A 76 -10.54 -4.00 -7.21
N THR A 77 -11.18 -3.97 -8.39
CA THR A 77 -12.59 -3.59 -8.58
C THR A 77 -13.52 -4.77 -8.84
N GLY A 78 -13.02 -5.99 -8.97
CA GLY A 78 -13.85 -7.21 -9.05
C GLY A 78 -14.67 -7.54 -7.79
N TYR A 79 -14.63 -6.69 -6.76
CA TYR A 79 -15.42 -6.81 -5.53
C TYR A 79 -16.28 -5.57 -5.34
N ASP A 80 -17.60 -5.77 -5.32
CA ASP A 80 -18.58 -4.72 -5.00
C ASP A 80 -18.23 -4.09 -3.65
N GLY A 81 -17.94 -2.77 -3.66
CA GLY A 81 -17.56 -2.00 -2.47
C GLY A 81 -16.09 -1.59 -2.37
N GLY A 82 -15.21 -2.03 -3.28
CA GLY A 82 -13.81 -1.61 -3.30
C GLY A 82 -13.00 -2.11 -2.10
N TRP A 83 -11.88 -1.46 -1.77
CA TRP A 83 -10.99 -1.80 -0.65
C TRP A 83 -10.97 -0.67 0.37
N ASP A 84 -11.06 -1.01 1.66
CA ASP A 84 -10.88 -0.04 2.71
C ASP A 84 -9.39 0.27 2.87
N GLN A 85 -9.07 1.56 2.87
CA GLN A 85 -7.72 2.01 3.16
C GLN A 85 -7.35 1.66 4.60
N ASN A 86 -6.09 1.25 4.80
CA ASN A 86 -5.54 0.87 6.12
C ASN A 86 -6.24 -0.32 6.80
N ALA A 87 -6.99 -1.13 6.05
CA ALA A 87 -7.56 -2.38 6.55
C ALA A 87 -6.71 -3.59 6.10
N PRO A 88 -6.36 -4.51 7.01
CA PRO A 88 -5.74 -5.77 6.63
C PRO A 88 -6.74 -6.74 6.00
N TYR A 89 -6.29 -7.53 5.02
CA TYR A 89 -7.10 -8.53 4.31
C TYR A 89 -6.36 -9.87 4.15
N ILE A 90 -7.11 -10.98 4.12
CA ILE A 90 -6.68 -12.28 3.60
C ILE A 90 -7.35 -12.47 2.23
N ILE A 91 -6.56 -12.87 1.24
CA ILE A 91 -7.05 -13.20 -0.10
C ILE A 91 -6.81 -14.67 -0.43
N VAL A 92 -7.74 -15.26 -1.16
CA VAL A 92 -7.57 -16.59 -1.77
C VAL A 92 -7.49 -16.39 -3.27
N LEU A 93 -6.46 -16.96 -3.90
CA LEU A 93 -6.29 -16.93 -5.34
C LEU A 93 -6.91 -18.17 -5.99
N ALA A 94 -7.44 -18.00 -7.20
CA ALA A 94 -7.82 -19.08 -8.10
C ALA A 94 -7.03 -18.94 -9.41
N PRO A 95 -6.97 -20.01 -10.22
CA PRO A 95 -6.47 -19.90 -11.60
C PRO A 95 -7.19 -18.77 -12.35
N GLY A 96 -6.38 -17.93 -12.99
CA GLY A 96 -6.86 -16.85 -13.84
C GLY A 96 -7.07 -17.28 -15.28
N GLY A 97 -7.24 -16.30 -16.16
CA GLY A 97 -7.46 -16.49 -17.60
C GLY A 97 -6.20 -16.19 -18.44
N PRO A 98 -6.35 -16.06 -19.77
CA PRO A 98 -5.22 -15.82 -20.68
C PRO A 98 -4.37 -14.58 -20.37
N ALA A 99 -4.97 -13.56 -19.75
CA ALA A 99 -4.32 -12.29 -19.43
C ALA A 99 -3.66 -12.26 -18.03
N ALA A 100 -3.92 -13.25 -17.16
CA ALA A 100 -3.36 -13.28 -15.81
C ALA A 100 -3.35 -14.71 -15.27
N THR A 101 -2.21 -15.18 -14.77
CA THR A 101 -2.06 -16.54 -14.22
C THR A 101 -2.97 -16.79 -13.02
N TYR A 102 -3.26 -15.77 -12.23
CA TYR A 102 -4.10 -15.84 -11.04
C TYR A 102 -5.18 -14.76 -11.05
N ARG A 103 -6.31 -15.07 -10.41
CA ARG A 103 -7.35 -14.10 -10.06
C ARG A 103 -7.70 -14.22 -8.59
N ILE A 104 -8.16 -13.14 -7.97
CA ILE A 104 -8.64 -13.20 -6.59
C ILE A 104 -9.98 -13.94 -6.58
N ALA A 105 -10.03 -15.10 -5.91
CA ALA A 105 -11.21 -15.93 -5.75
C ALA A 105 -12.10 -15.45 -4.60
N SER A 106 -11.47 -15.04 -3.50
CA SER A 106 -12.17 -14.43 -2.36
C SER A 106 -11.26 -13.48 -1.60
N ARG A 107 -11.91 -12.62 -0.80
CA ARG A 107 -11.27 -11.64 0.08
C ARG A 107 -12.02 -11.62 1.40
N THR A 108 -11.27 -11.62 2.50
CA THR A 108 -11.79 -11.47 3.86
C THR A 108 -11.05 -10.34 4.56
N ARG A 109 -11.77 -9.33 5.04
CA ARG A 109 -11.18 -8.28 5.90
C ARG A 109 -10.84 -8.91 7.25
N LEU A 110 -9.66 -8.63 7.79
CA LEU A 110 -9.33 -9.06 9.13
C LEU A 110 -10.06 -8.19 10.15
N GLU A 111 -10.69 -8.85 11.11
CA GLU A 111 -11.39 -8.23 12.22
C GLU A 111 -10.57 -8.37 13.51
N ARG A 112 -10.73 -7.37 14.38
CA ARG A 112 -10.10 -7.40 15.71
C ARG A 112 -10.75 -8.51 16.54
N GLY A 113 -9.93 -9.32 17.21
CA GLY A 113 -10.42 -10.39 18.08
C GLY A 113 -10.92 -11.62 17.33
N VAL A 114 -10.57 -11.77 16.04
CA VAL A 114 -10.87 -12.96 15.25
C VAL A 114 -9.57 -13.66 14.88
N ASN A 115 -9.50 -14.95 15.19
CA ASN A 115 -8.41 -15.83 14.76
C ASN A 115 -8.77 -16.44 13.41
N TYR A 116 -7.89 -16.23 12.42
CA TYR A 116 -8.01 -16.79 11.09
C TYR A 116 -7.02 -17.94 10.91
N TYR A 117 -7.46 -19.06 10.34
CA TYR A 117 -6.64 -20.27 10.18
C TYR A 117 -7.13 -21.12 9.00
N LEU A 118 -6.28 -22.01 8.49
CA LEU A 118 -6.70 -22.97 7.48
C LEU A 118 -7.68 -23.97 8.08
N CYS A 119 -8.80 -24.19 7.40
CA CYS A 119 -9.72 -25.25 7.75
C CYS A 119 -9.01 -26.62 7.70
N PRO A 120 -9.54 -27.66 8.36
CA PRO A 120 -8.95 -29.01 8.33
C PRO A 120 -8.77 -29.61 6.93
N ASP A 121 -9.53 -29.13 5.94
CA ASP A 121 -9.39 -29.52 4.53
C ASP A 121 -8.17 -28.90 3.83
N GLY A 122 -7.48 -27.94 4.47
CA GLY A 122 -6.26 -27.30 3.96
C GLY A 122 -6.47 -26.29 2.82
N HIS A 123 -7.72 -26.10 2.36
CA HIS A 123 -8.01 -25.31 1.16
C HIS A 123 -8.93 -24.12 1.41
N LYS A 124 -9.52 -24.02 2.60
CA LYS A 124 -10.44 -22.95 2.96
C LYS A 124 -9.94 -22.14 4.16
N LEU A 125 -10.38 -20.89 4.21
CA LEU A 125 -10.19 -20.03 5.36
C LEU A 125 -11.30 -20.28 6.39
N CYS A 126 -10.91 -20.61 7.62
CA CYS A 126 -11.77 -20.73 8.77
C CYS A 126 -11.50 -19.58 9.75
N GLN A 127 -12.51 -19.24 10.54
CA GLN A 127 -12.42 -18.17 11.53
C GLN A 127 -13.10 -18.57 12.84
N ARG A 128 -12.56 -18.07 13.95
CA ARG A 128 -13.19 -18.20 15.28
C ARG A 128 -12.90 -16.96 16.12
N PRO A 129 -13.77 -16.62 17.08
CA PRO A 129 -13.45 -15.61 18.09
C PRO A 129 -12.14 -15.96 18.83
N HIS A 130 -11.36 -14.94 19.16
CA HIS A 130 -10.19 -15.05 20.02
C HIS A 130 -10.58 -15.13 21.50
#